data_AF-A0A2T4AY12-F1
#
_entry.id   AF-A0A2T4AY12-F1
#
_cell.length_a   1.000
_cell.length_b   1.000
_cell.length_c   1.000
_cell.angle_alpha   90.00
_cell.angle_beta   90.00
_cell.angle_gamma   90.00
#
_symmetry.space_group_name_H-M   'P 1'
#
loop_
_entity.id
_entity.type
_entity.pdbx_description
1 polymer ?
#
loop_
_entity_poly.entity_id
_entity_poly.type
_entity_poly.pdbx_seq_one_letter_code
_entity_poly.pdbx_strand_id
1 'polypeptide(L)'
;MAMSTTSGSLTPSLVVSTTIPAAATVSSLPLTVVIEPEIGGTLDFFPFRDLAAIGKSDDDAFSFRNLIQASIDGDQSILLFSTGCEIDGVEDCTRACNRTDTFFGSLETFYNCIALASISHWTHDTQSYYITPEAEQNASSIMGSGSLADFDYKPTLDSFITCAQAACGTDLLSVPCDPSIKALSKDSSTADQVFQAMDTFCPDIPANIDPDIFGPGVLISYVLQVCFSGSLYLAVQGFTIWARRTEKKRQPFSLTRAQSLIWRDTSPLSRTSVAMATTLVEFQEAQCWFVFALQIASILAIVINSQEGTFWGEIIVNGAVAFHVSLNGVLPMFLVQVCLHNEGIRNWHTFLGFCAEYLLAIVASTQKISFGATFDLFKQQHSIPECGNNPSPRTYCAATHGVAGLHLTFFPHPLLYKIVFLALDSVAFIALVVDQLSWTLRKHHLTRHLRFGRWTPGRWPENKYQRHWKQFTVYFWRGLEVSYFLVNILYMVSLVTVINAKSFEANKWSYGQIIAITCWGPVIVKLIDLIISGPPKNGERLNSGPPRLRIDNIINNRLISEYDDEETLRPEEMLRPDLKTAGTAYSRPETLIFEPRERLVPGSRD
;
A
#
# COMPACT_ATOMS: atom_id res chain seq x y z
N MET A 1 13.37 -27.49 85.69
CA MET A 1 13.10 -28.70 86.51
C MET A 1 12.56 -29.78 85.57
N ALA A 2 13.28 -30.90 85.47
CA ALA A 2 12.95 -32.21 84.87
C ALA A 2 12.30 -32.25 83.46
N MET A 3 13.03 -32.62 82.39
CA MET A 3 13.32 -33.99 81.89
C MET A 3 12.08 -34.80 81.46
N SER A 4 11.98 -35.15 80.17
CA SER A 4 12.24 -36.52 79.69
C SER A 4 12.16 -36.65 78.16
N THR A 5 13.16 -37.35 77.64
CA THR A 5 13.47 -37.76 76.26
C THR A 5 12.72 -39.01 75.83
N THR A 6 12.43 -39.17 74.54
CA THR A 6 12.39 -40.49 73.88
C THR A 6 13.10 -40.45 72.53
N SER A 7 13.98 -41.43 72.36
CA SER A 7 14.90 -41.66 71.26
C SER A 7 14.42 -42.83 70.40
N GLY A 8 14.43 -42.68 69.08
CA GLY A 8 14.23 -43.75 68.11
C GLY A 8 15.45 -43.87 67.19
N SER A 9 16.12 -45.01 67.27
CA SER A 9 17.36 -45.37 66.56
C SER A 9 17.11 -45.76 65.09
N LEU A 10 17.90 -45.22 64.16
CA LEU A 10 18.02 -45.69 62.78
C LEU A 10 19.34 -46.46 62.61
N THR A 11 19.25 -47.69 62.14
CA THR A 11 20.38 -48.52 61.67
C THR A 11 20.60 -48.28 60.16
N PRO A 12 21.85 -48.19 59.66
CA PRO A 12 22.12 -48.10 58.23
C PRO A 12 22.28 -49.49 57.63
N SER A 13 21.52 -49.80 56.59
CA SER A 13 21.75 -51.00 55.76
C SER A 13 22.53 -50.60 54.51
N LEU A 14 23.75 -51.12 54.39
CA LEU A 14 24.54 -51.09 53.16
C LEU A 14 23.84 -51.94 52.09
N VAL A 15 23.57 -51.37 50.92
CA VAL A 15 23.24 -52.13 49.71
C VAL A 15 24.33 -51.89 48.67
N VAL A 16 24.99 -52.99 48.32
CA VAL A 16 26.02 -53.10 47.29
C VAL A 16 25.37 -52.86 45.92
N SER A 17 25.81 -51.82 45.22
CA SER A 17 25.44 -51.61 43.81
C SER A 17 26.22 -52.59 42.93
N THR A 18 25.52 -53.58 42.40
CA THR A 18 25.98 -54.39 41.27
C THR A 18 25.39 -53.79 40.00
N THR A 19 26.25 -53.28 39.13
CA THR A 19 25.91 -52.80 37.79
C THR A 19 25.58 -53.98 36.89
N ILE A 20 24.29 -54.11 36.54
CA ILE A 20 23.83 -54.95 35.43
C ILE A 20 23.72 -54.03 34.20
N PRO A 21 24.32 -54.37 33.05
CA PRO A 21 24.13 -53.60 31.82
C PRO A 21 22.67 -53.73 31.38
N ALA A 22 21.98 -52.60 31.29
CA ALA A 22 20.62 -52.55 30.75
C ALA A 22 20.65 -53.01 29.28
N ALA A 23 19.93 -54.10 28.99
CA ALA A 23 19.60 -54.48 27.63
C ALA A 23 18.75 -53.39 26.98
N ALA A 24 19.00 -53.10 25.70
CA ALA A 24 18.23 -52.16 24.91
C ALA A 24 16.73 -52.50 24.98
N THR A 25 15.95 -51.65 25.63
CA THR A 25 14.50 -51.69 25.60
C THR A 25 14.03 -51.26 24.22
N VAL A 26 13.52 -52.21 23.43
CA VAL A 26 12.75 -51.94 22.22
C VAL A 26 11.64 -50.94 22.57
N SER A 27 11.64 -49.76 21.95
CA SER A 27 10.61 -48.75 22.21
C SER A 27 9.20 -49.30 21.94
N SER A 28 8.27 -48.92 22.81
CA SER A 28 6.87 -49.33 22.78
C SER A 28 5.94 -48.30 22.12
N LEU A 29 6.48 -47.22 21.56
CA LEU A 29 5.69 -46.07 21.10
C LEU A 29 5.48 -46.12 19.57
N PRO A 30 4.23 -46.10 19.08
CA PRO A 30 3.93 -46.18 17.65
C PRO A 30 4.13 -44.84 16.94
N LEU A 31 4.76 -44.85 15.75
CA LEU A 31 4.81 -43.70 14.85
C LEU A 31 3.47 -43.54 14.11
N THR A 32 3.01 -42.29 14.02
CA THR A 32 1.89 -41.86 13.17
C THR A 32 2.40 -40.89 12.11
N VAL A 33 2.10 -41.17 10.84
CA VAL A 33 2.41 -40.29 9.71
C VAL A 33 1.11 -39.80 9.10
N VAL A 34 0.97 -38.49 8.96
CA VAL A 34 -0.19 -37.84 8.32
C VAL A 34 0.30 -37.14 7.07
N ILE A 35 -0.40 -37.35 5.95
CA ILE A 35 -0.12 -36.66 4.70
C ILE A 35 -1.14 -35.55 4.50
N GLU A 36 -0.63 -34.34 4.32
CA GLU A 36 -1.40 -33.17 3.93
C GLU A 36 -1.05 -32.75 2.50
N PRO A 37 -1.95 -32.09 1.77
CA PRO A 37 -1.68 -31.71 0.39
C PRO A 37 -0.55 -30.69 0.26
N GLU A 38 -0.47 -29.71 1.16
CA GLU A 38 0.46 -28.58 1.06
C GLU A 38 0.76 -27.99 2.45
N ILE A 39 1.91 -27.34 2.60
CA ILE A 39 2.22 -26.57 3.80
C ILE A 39 1.27 -25.36 3.82
N GLY A 40 0.41 -25.26 4.83
CA GLY A 40 -0.33 -24.02 5.07
C GLY A 40 0.66 -22.83 5.13
N GLY A 41 0.37 -21.71 4.48
CA GLY A 41 1.27 -20.55 4.50
C GLY A 41 2.34 -20.45 3.39
N THR A 42 2.50 -21.45 2.52
CA THR A 42 3.15 -21.28 1.18
C THR A 42 2.17 -20.82 0.10
N LEU A 43 0.90 -20.62 0.48
CA LEU A 43 -0.14 -20.04 -0.36
C LEU A 43 0.17 -18.59 -0.73
N ASP A 44 -0.22 -18.19 -1.94
CA ASP A 44 -0.10 -16.82 -2.42
C ASP A 44 -0.57 -15.83 -1.33
N PHE A 45 0.30 -14.89 -0.95
CA PHE A 45 -0.03 -13.88 0.05
C PHE A 45 -0.95 -12.84 -0.58
N PHE A 46 -2.12 -12.62 0.03
CA PHE A 46 -3.04 -11.55 -0.36
C PHE A 46 -2.95 -10.39 0.65
N PRO A 47 -2.22 -9.29 0.35
CA PRO A 47 -2.06 -8.15 1.27
C PRO A 47 -3.38 -7.57 1.78
N PHE A 48 -4.46 -7.67 1.00
CA PHE A 48 -5.77 -7.20 1.43
C PHE A 48 -6.34 -8.03 2.60
N ARG A 49 -6.28 -9.37 2.49
CA ARG A 49 -6.89 -10.34 3.41
C ARG A 49 -5.95 -10.73 4.56
N ASP A 50 -4.68 -10.98 4.23
CA ASP A 50 -3.77 -11.74 5.07
C ASP A 50 -2.89 -10.83 5.96
N LEU A 51 -2.94 -9.50 5.76
CA LEU A 51 -2.25 -8.50 6.59
C LEU A 51 -2.58 -8.62 8.10
N ALA A 52 -3.79 -9.09 8.43
CA ALA A 52 -4.23 -9.24 9.82
C ALA A 52 -3.50 -10.39 10.57
N ALA A 53 -2.88 -11.30 9.82
CA ALA A 53 -2.06 -12.38 10.36
C ALA A 53 -0.61 -11.91 10.64
N ILE A 54 -0.17 -10.82 10.03
CA ILE A 54 1.17 -10.25 10.24
C ILE A 54 1.18 -9.49 11.59
N GLY A 55 1.96 -9.99 12.56
CA GLY A 55 2.22 -9.29 13.84
C GLY A 55 1.36 -9.70 15.03
N LYS A 56 0.61 -10.81 14.95
CA LYS A 56 0.04 -11.44 16.16
C LYS A 56 1.12 -12.23 16.88
N SER A 57 1.36 -11.90 18.14
CA SER A 57 2.39 -12.53 18.99
C SER A 57 2.19 -14.02 19.26
N ASP A 58 0.97 -14.55 19.02
CA ASP A 58 0.61 -15.97 19.22
C ASP A 58 0.50 -16.76 17.90
N ASP A 59 0.47 -16.09 16.74
CA ASP A 59 0.47 -16.78 15.44
C ASP A 59 1.93 -16.93 14.97
N ASP A 60 2.65 -17.77 15.72
CA ASP A 60 3.85 -18.52 15.31
C ASP A 60 3.56 -19.51 14.16
N ALA A 61 2.41 -19.33 13.49
CA ALA A 61 1.72 -20.35 12.74
C ALA A 61 2.55 -20.94 11.61
N PHE A 62 3.55 -20.22 11.08
CA PHE A 62 4.38 -20.70 9.98
C PHE A 62 5.83 -20.20 10.05
N SER A 63 6.51 -20.35 11.19
CA SER A 63 7.97 -20.33 11.16
C SER A 63 8.45 -21.72 10.73
N PHE A 64 9.33 -21.80 9.72
CA PHE A 64 9.95 -23.07 9.30
C PHE A 64 10.57 -23.79 10.50
N ARG A 65 11.10 -23.03 11.45
CA ARG A 65 11.62 -23.51 12.74
C ARG A 65 10.60 -24.33 13.53
N ASN A 66 9.37 -23.83 13.70
CA ASN A 66 8.30 -24.56 14.40
C ASN A 66 7.88 -25.82 13.65
N LEU A 67 7.88 -25.77 12.31
CA LEU A 67 7.53 -26.91 11.47
C LEU A 67 8.56 -28.04 11.62
N ILE A 68 9.86 -27.71 11.61
CA ILE A 68 10.94 -28.70 11.75
C ILE A 68 11.17 -29.14 13.19
N GLN A 69 10.72 -28.38 14.20
CA GLN A 69 10.98 -28.68 15.61
C GLN A 69 10.50 -30.09 16.00
N ALA A 70 9.27 -30.44 15.62
CA ALA A 70 8.70 -31.77 15.87
C ALA A 70 9.54 -32.89 15.20
N SER A 71 10.07 -32.62 14.00
CA SER A 71 10.97 -33.55 13.33
C SER A 71 12.33 -33.63 14.03
N ILE A 72 12.92 -32.51 14.45
CA ILE A 72 14.22 -32.49 15.14
C ILE A 72 14.15 -33.21 16.49
N ASP A 73 13.08 -33.00 17.25
CA ASP A 73 12.91 -33.56 18.60
C ASP A 73 12.50 -35.04 18.61
N GLY A 74 12.18 -35.61 17.44
CA GLY A 74 11.77 -37.01 17.31
C GLY A 74 10.35 -37.25 17.83
N ASP A 75 9.41 -36.39 17.46
CA ASP A 75 7.99 -36.59 17.80
C ASP A 75 7.39 -37.83 17.13
N GLN A 76 6.36 -38.40 17.77
CA GLN A 76 5.67 -39.61 17.31
C GLN A 76 4.60 -39.34 16.25
N SER A 77 4.29 -38.08 15.97
CA SER A 77 3.30 -37.65 14.99
C SER A 77 3.95 -36.69 14.02
N ILE A 78 4.25 -37.19 12.82
CA ILE A 78 4.95 -36.42 11.80
C ILE A 78 4.02 -36.16 10.62
N LEU A 79 4.03 -34.92 10.17
CA LEU A 79 3.32 -34.47 8.97
C LEU A 79 4.26 -34.63 7.78
N LEU A 80 3.72 -35.01 6.62
CA LEU A 80 4.42 -35.00 5.33
C LEU A 80 3.50 -34.36 4.28
N PHE A 81 4.06 -33.82 3.21
CA PHE A 81 3.30 -33.06 2.21
C PHE A 81 3.33 -33.72 0.83
N SER A 82 2.18 -33.91 0.19
CA SER A 82 2.10 -34.58 -1.11
C SER A 82 2.63 -33.72 -2.27
N THR A 83 2.58 -32.39 -2.16
CA THR A 83 3.17 -31.48 -3.18
C THR A 83 4.69 -31.40 -3.11
N GLY A 84 5.33 -32.01 -2.11
CA GLY A 84 6.79 -32.14 -2.02
C GLY A 84 7.32 -33.34 -2.81
N CYS A 85 8.61 -33.35 -3.08
CA CYS A 85 9.32 -34.47 -3.72
C CYS A 85 8.88 -34.80 -5.16
N GLU A 86 8.33 -33.84 -5.90
CA GLU A 86 7.97 -34.05 -7.30
C GLU A 86 9.22 -34.10 -8.19
N ILE A 87 9.39 -35.22 -8.90
CA ILE A 87 10.45 -35.42 -9.90
C ILE A 87 9.81 -35.95 -11.17
N ASP A 88 10.04 -35.25 -12.29
CA ASP A 88 9.51 -35.64 -13.60
C ASP A 88 7.97 -35.87 -13.61
N GLY A 89 7.23 -35.14 -12.77
CA GLY A 89 5.78 -35.26 -12.62
C GLY A 89 5.30 -36.41 -11.73
N VAL A 90 6.20 -37.03 -10.95
CA VAL A 90 5.90 -38.14 -10.04
C VAL A 90 6.46 -37.83 -8.65
N GLU A 91 5.68 -38.11 -7.60
CA GLU A 91 6.10 -38.01 -6.21
C GLU A 91 7.09 -39.15 -5.87
N ASP A 92 8.36 -38.82 -5.65
CA ASP A 92 9.42 -39.78 -5.30
C ASP A 92 10.42 -39.15 -4.31
N CYS A 93 10.06 -39.13 -3.02
CA CYS A 93 10.92 -38.59 -1.96
C CYS A 93 12.25 -39.34 -1.83
N THR A 94 12.29 -40.65 -2.10
CA THR A 94 13.53 -41.43 -2.00
C THR A 94 14.59 -40.88 -2.96
N ARG A 95 14.18 -40.54 -4.18
CA ARG A 95 15.06 -39.92 -5.17
C ARG A 95 15.25 -38.42 -4.92
N ALA A 96 14.22 -37.72 -4.43
CA ALA A 96 14.25 -36.27 -4.29
C ALA A 96 15.26 -35.82 -3.22
N CYS A 97 15.31 -36.56 -2.11
CA CYS A 97 16.20 -36.25 -0.98
C CYS A 97 17.67 -36.59 -1.26
N ASN A 98 17.93 -37.50 -2.19
CA ASN A 98 19.29 -37.86 -2.61
C ASN A 98 19.85 -36.91 -3.69
N ARG A 99 19.04 -35.98 -4.20
CA ARG A 99 19.40 -35.04 -5.26
C ARG A 99 19.34 -33.61 -4.72
N THR A 100 20.47 -32.92 -4.68
CA THR A 100 20.55 -31.56 -4.12
C THR A 100 19.71 -30.54 -4.89
N ASP A 101 19.52 -30.73 -6.20
CA ASP A 101 18.71 -29.85 -7.05
C ASP A 101 17.21 -29.93 -6.76
N THR A 102 16.72 -31.10 -6.30
CA THR A 102 15.32 -31.30 -5.92
C THR A 102 15.10 -31.10 -4.42
N PHE A 103 16.03 -31.56 -3.58
CA PHE A 103 15.94 -31.45 -2.11
C PHE A 103 15.70 -30.00 -1.66
N PHE A 104 16.45 -29.04 -2.19
CA PHE A 104 16.29 -27.62 -1.87
C PHE A 104 15.37 -26.86 -2.84
N GLY A 105 14.70 -27.57 -3.75
CA GLY A 105 13.92 -26.98 -4.84
C GLY A 105 12.56 -26.41 -4.43
N SER A 106 12.00 -26.86 -3.29
CA SER A 106 10.78 -26.30 -2.70
C SER A 106 10.80 -26.44 -1.18
N LEU A 107 9.95 -25.69 -0.48
CA LEU A 107 9.85 -25.77 0.97
C LEU A 107 9.33 -27.14 1.42
N GLU A 108 8.34 -27.66 0.71
CA GLU A 108 7.70 -28.94 0.95
C GLU A 108 8.68 -30.10 0.78
N THR A 109 9.50 -30.06 -0.28
CA THR A 109 10.54 -31.08 -0.51
C THR A 109 11.63 -30.98 0.54
N PHE A 110 12.07 -29.76 0.87
CA PHE A 110 13.08 -29.54 1.91
C PHE A 110 12.60 -30.10 3.25
N TYR A 111 11.36 -29.80 3.65
CA TYR A 111 10.76 -30.31 4.87
C TYR A 111 10.61 -31.84 4.86
N ASN A 112 9.98 -32.41 3.83
CA ASN A 112 9.75 -33.85 3.74
C ASN A 112 11.05 -34.64 3.88
N CYS A 113 12.12 -34.18 3.23
CA CYS A 113 13.42 -34.84 3.31
C CYS A 113 14.04 -34.79 4.71
N ILE A 114 13.93 -33.67 5.42
CA ILE A 114 14.38 -33.57 6.82
C ILE A 114 13.52 -34.43 7.75
N ALA A 115 12.21 -34.42 7.57
CA ALA A 115 11.27 -35.23 8.35
C ALA A 115 11.51 -36.73 8.16
N LEU A 116 11.71 -37.19 6.92
CA LEU A 116 12.04 -38.59 6.62
C LEU A 116 13.42 -38.99 7.17
N ALA A 117 14.41 -38.10 7.07
CA ALA A 117 15.73 -38.32 7.65
C ALA A 117 15.66 -38.46 9.18
N SER A 118 14.85 -37.63 9.83
CA SER A 118 14.57 -37.72 11.26
C SER A 118 13.90 -39.05 11.62
N ILE A 119 12.81 -39.43 10.94
CA ILE A 119 12.12 -40.70 11.18
C ILE A 119 13.09 -41.86 11.15
N SER A 120 13.91 -41.94 10.11
CA SER A 120 14.89 -43.02 9.93
C SER A 120 15.93 -43.03 11.07
N HIS A 121 16.48 -41.89 11.47
CA HIS A 121 17.42 -41.80 12.60
C HIS A 121 16.80 -42.28 13.93
N TRP A 122 15.63 -41.75 14.29
CA TRP A 122 14.99 -42.04 15.57
C TRP A 122 14.41 -43.46 15.65
N THR A 123 14.09 -44.09 14.52
CA THR A 123 13.59 -45.48 14.46
C THR A 123 14.73 -46.50 14.44
N HIS A 124 15.77 -46.30 13.62
CA HIS A 124 16.84 -47.28 13.43
C HIS A 124 17.95 -47.17 14.48
N ASP A 125 18.43 -45.95 14.75
CA ASP A 125 19.64 -45.74 15.55
C ASP A 125 19.30 -45.50 17.02
N THR A 126 18.35 -44.60 17.30
CA THR A 126 17.94 -44.29 18.68
C THR A 126 16.87 -45.25 19.22
N GLN A 127 16.11 -45.89 18.33
CA GLN A 127 15.00 -46.78 18.65
C GLN A 127 13.97 -46.11 19.59
N SER A 128 13.67 -44.82 19.39
CA SER A 128 12.73 -44.03 20.20
C SER A 128 11.26 -44.38 19.92
N TYR A 129 10.95 -44.86 18.72
CA TYR A 129 9.63 -45.32 18.30
C TYR A 129 9.77 -46.33 17.15
N TYR A 130 8.69 -47.03 16.80
CA TYR A 130 8.68 -48.00 15.70
C TYR A 130 7.69 -47.59 14.59
N ILE A 131 8.02 -47.98 13.35
CA ILE A 131 7.18 -47.71 12.18
C ILE A 131 5.97 -48.65 12.21
N THR A 132 4.77 -48.07 12.24
CA THR A 132 3.52 -48.83 12.15
C THR A 132 3.21 -49.18 10.69
N PRO A 133 2.46 -50.27 10.42
CA PRO A 133 2.00 -50.58 9.06
C PRO A 133 1.18 -49.44 8.44
N GLU A 134 0.45 -48.68 9.26
CA GLU A 134 -0.32 -47.51 8.83
C GLU A 134 0.59 -46.35 8.43
N ALA A 135 1.63 -46.06 9.22
CA ALA A 135 2.63 -45.04 8.89
C ALA A 135 3.39 -45.37 7.61
N GLU A 136 3.79 -46.64 7.43
CA GLU A 136 4.42 -47.14 6.21
C GLU A 136 3.49 -46.99 5.01
N GLN A 137 2.23 -47.41 5.14
CA GLN A 137 1.25 -47.31 4.07
C GLN A 137 0.99 -45.85 3.67
N ASN A 138 0.86 -44.95 4.65
CA ASN A 138 0.69 -43.53 4.38
C ASN A 138 1.91 -42.96 3.65
N ALA A 139 3.11 -43.08 4.23
CA ALA A 139 4.33 -42.56 3.63
C ALA A 139 4.61 -43.13 2.22
N SER A 140 4.27 -44.41 1.99
CA SER A 140 4.50 -45.06 0.69
C SER A 140 3.88 -44.34 -0.51
N SER A 141 2.84 -43.51 -0.30
CA SER A 141 2.21 -42.77 -1.40
C SER A 141 3.12 -41.70 -2.02
N ILE A 142 4.08 -41.16 -1.26
CA ILE A 142 5.01 -40.10 -1.71
C ILE A 142 6.46 -40.59 -1.89
N MET A 143 6.74 -41.85 -1.56
CA MET A 143 8.09 -42.43 -1.53
C MET A 143 8.53 -43.05 -2.87
N GLY A 144 7.66 -43.01 -3.88
CA GLY A 144 7.91 -43.60 -5.20
C GLY A 144 8.07 -45.12 -5.12
N SER A 145 9.24 -45.63 -5.51
CA SER A 145 9.57 -47.07 -5.39
C SER A 145 10.23 -47.46 -4.06
N GLY A 146 10.48 -46.49 -3.17
CA GLY A 146 11.09 -46.72 -1.86
C GLY A 146 10.06 -47.04 -0.77
N SER A 147 10.57 -47.35 0.43
CA SER A 147 9.78 -47.60 1.64
C SER A 147 10.25 -46.67 2.76
N LEU A 148 9.40 -46.40 3.75
CA LEU A 148 9.79 -45.58 4.90
C LEU A 148 10.82 -46.32 5.78
N ALA A 149 10.66 -47.63 5.93
CA ALA A 149 11.56 -48.49 6.68
C ALA A 149 12.97 -48.68 6.07
N ASP A 150 13.14 -48.46 4.76
CA ASP A 150 14.44 -48.60 4.08
C ASP A 150 15.09 -47.23 3.76
N PHE A 151 14.50 -46.12 4.20
CA PHE A 151 14.99 -44.78 3.89
C PHE A 151 16.35 -44.52 4.58
N ASP A 152 17.40 -44.23 3.79
CA ASP A 152 18.71 -43.87 4.32
C ASP A 152 18.80 -42.36 4.58
N TYR A 153 18.94 -41.98 5.85
CA TYR A 153 19.00 -40.57 6.24
C TYR A 153 20.36 -39.92 5.98
N LYS A 154 21.46 -40.68 5.85
CA LYS A 154 22.83 -40.14 5.82
C LYS A 154 23.10 -39.21 4.62
N PRO A 155 22.73 -39.56 3.37
CA PRO A 155 22.94 -38.68 2.22
C PRO A 155 22.20 -37.34 2.35
N THR A 156 21.02 -37.36 2.99
CA THR A 156 20.21 -36.16 3.24
C THR A 156 20.91 -35.23 4.23
N LEU A 157 21.43 -35.76 5.34
CA LEU A 157 22.19 -34.96 6.32
C LEU A 157 23.49 -34.41 5.74
N ASP A 158 24.22 -35.21 4.95
CA ASP A 158 25.46 -34.76 4.28
C ASP A 158 25.18 -33.62 3.27
N SER A 159 24.08 -33.73 2.53
CA SER A 159 23.62 -32.70 1.60
C SER A 159 23.23 -31.42 2.35
N PHE A 160 22.55 -31.56 3.49
CA PHE A 160 22.22 -30.44 4.36
C PHE A 160 23.48 -29.74 4.88
N ILE A 161 24.46 -30.47 5.45
CA ILE A 161 25.70 -29.86 5.97
C ILE A 161 26.38 -29.02 4.89
N THR A 162 26.51 -29.57 3.67
CA THR A 162 27.17 -28.89 2.55
C THR A 162 26.47 -27.59 2.18
N CYS A 163 25.15 -27.67 1.97
CA CYS A 163 24.35 -26.51 1.57
C CYS A 163 24.27 -25.47 2.70
N ALA A 164 24.06 -25.90 3.95
CA ALA A 164 23.98 -25.01 5.11
C ALA A 164 25.28 -24.22 5.30
N GLN A 165 26.44 -24.86 5.18
CA GLN A 165 27.74 -24.18 5.30
C GLN A 165 27.98 -23.18 4.17
N ALA A 166 27.62 -23.52 2.93
CA ALA A 166 27.72 -22.64 1.79
C ALA A 166 26.77 -21.43 1.92
N ALA A 167 25.53 -21.67 2.31
CA ALA A 167 24.53 -20.65 2.62
C ALA A 167 25.08 -19.66 3.66
N CYS A 168 25.60 -20.15 4.78
CA CYS A 168 26.16 -19.32 5.84
C CYS A 168 27.36 -18.46 5.44
N GLY A 169 27.99 -18.73 4.29
CA GLY A 169 29.07 -17.92 3.74
C GLY A 169 28.62 -16.89 2.70
N THR A 170 27.42 -17.06 2.10
CA THR A 170 27.05 -16.39 0.85
C THR A 170 25.61 -15.86 0.78
N ASP A 171 24.77 -16.12 1.78
CA ASP A 171 23.32 -15.85 1.75
C ASP A 171 22.90 -14.38 1.89
N LEU A 172 23.84 -13.43 2.02
CA LEU A 172 23.61 -11.98 2.12
C LEU A 172 22.62 -11.55 3.22
N LEU A 173 22.26 -12.44 4.14
CA LEU A 173 21.31 -12.17 5.22
C LEU A 173 21.93 -11.26 6.28
N SER A 174 21.09 -10.43 6.92
CA SER A 174 21.52 -9.48 7.95
C SER A 174 22.03 -10.15 9.24
N VAL A 175 21.58 -11.39 9.51
CA VAL A 175 21.96 -12.17 10.69
C VAL A 175 22.92 -13.30 10.29
N PRO A 176 24.15 -13.31 10.84
CA PRO A 176 25.11 -14.38 10.56
C PRO A 176 24.63 -15.72 11.11
N CYS A 177 25.04 -16.81 10.49
CA CYS A 177 24.74 -18.14 11.00
C CYS A 177 25.36 -18.42 12.37
N ASP A 178 24.66 -19.26 13.13
CA ASP A 178 25.15 -19.79 14.38
C ASP A 178 26.46 -20.59 14.17
N PRO A 179 27.44 -20.48 15.09
CA PRO A 179 28.69 -21.24 15.01
C PRO A 179 28.51 -22.76 14.93
N SER A 180 27.39 -23.31 15.44
CA SER A 180 27.08 -24.74 15.39
C SER A 180 27.06 -25.29 13.96
N ILE A 181 26.47 -24.56 13.01
CA ILE A 181 26.43 -24.95 11.58
C ILE A 181 27.84 -25.00 10.97
N LYS A 182 28.70 -24.06 11.35
CA LYS A 182 30.10 -24.02 10.90
C LYS A 182 30.96 -25.12 11.52
N ALA A 183 30.56 -25.63 12.69
CA ALA A 183 31.24 -26.71 13.38
C ALA A 183 30.86 -28.10 12.86
N LEU A 184 29.83 -28.21 12.01
CA LEU A 184 29.42 -29.48 11.41
C LEU A 184 30.48 -30.02 10.43
N SER A 185 30.58 -31.33 10.35
CA SER A 185 31.48 -32.03 9.43
C SER A 185 30.87 -33.38 9.07
N LYS A 186 30.89 -33.71 7.77
CA LYS A 186 30.29 -34.95 7.22
C LYS A 186 30.83 -36.21 7.90
N ASP A 187 32.12 -36.23 8.20
CA ASP A 187 32.80 -37.43 8.68
C ASP A 187 32.76 -37.60 10.20
N SER A 188 32.45 -36.53 10.95
CA SER A 188 32.63 -36.50 12.41
C SER A 188 31.41 -36.05 13.19
N SER A 189 30.45 -35.37 12.57
CA SER A 189 29.22 -34.94 13.25
C SER A 189 28.24 -36.09 13.36
N THR A 190 27.63 -36.24 14.54
CA THR A 190 26.53 -37.20 14.73
C THR A 190 25.22 -36.63 14.17
N ALA A 191 24.26 -37.48 13.83
CA ALA A 191 22.94 -37.05 13.39
C ALA A 191 22.27 -36.10 14.41
N ASP A 192 22.38 -36.40 15.71
CA ASP A 192 21.87 -35.53 16.79
C ASP A 192 22.48 -34.13 16.75
N GLN A 193 23.79 -34.00 16.48
CA GLN A 193 24.44 -32.70 16.35
C GLN A 193 23.95 -31.93 15.12
N VAL A 194 23.68 -32.63 14.02
CA VAL A 194 23.13 -32.04 12.80
C VAL A 194 21.71 -31.53 13.04
N PHE A 195 20.84 -32.34 13.64
CA PHE A 195 19.47 -31.94 13.98
C PHE A 195 19.44 -30.80 15.00
N GLN A 196 20.32 -30.81 16.00
CA GLN A 196 20.43 -29.69 16.94
C GLN A 196 20.89 -28.40 16.24
N ALA A 197 21.83 -28.49 15.30
CA ALA A 197 22.27 -27.33 14.54
C ALA A 197 21.17 -26.80 13.60
N MET A 198 20.31 -27.69 13.04
CA MET A 198 19.16 -27.31 12.23
C MET A 198 18.18 -26.39 12.97
N ASP A 199 17.94 -26.57 14.27
CA ASP A 199 17.08 -25.66 15.06
C ASP A 199 17.61 -24.22 15.02
N THR A 200 18.94 -24.07 15.08
CA THR A 200 19.60 -22.74 15.04
C THR A 200 19.82 -22.20 13.63
N PHE A 201 19.51 -22.99 12.58
CA PHE A 201 19.73 -22.60 11.18
C PHE A 201 18.77 -21.49 10.73
N CYS A 202 17.57 -21.46 11.31
CA CYS A 202 16.57 -20.42 11.13
C CYS A 202 16.42 -19.53 12.36
N PRO A 203 17.34 -18.57 12.60
CA PRO A 203 17.14 -17.57 13.64
C PRO A 203 16.01 -16.60 13.26
N ASP A 204 15.53 -15.83 14.23
CA ASP A 204 14.61 -14.73 13.96
C ASP A 204 15.32 -13.64 13.13
N ILE A 205 15.02 -13.59 11.83
CA ILE A 205 15.58 -12.61 10.90
C ILE A 205 14.69 -11.36 10.89
N PRO A 206 15.21 -10.17 11.26
CA PRO A 206 14.46 -8.94 11.16
C PRO A 206 14.18 -8.59 9.70
N ALA A 207 12.91 -8.48 9.32
CA ALA A 207 12.52 -7.95 8.03
C ALA A 207 12.86 -6.46 7.96
N ASN A 208 13.69 -6.07 6.98
CA ASN A 208 13.96 -4.67 6.71
C ASN A 208 12.96 -4.15 5.67
N ILE A 209 12.46 -2.94 5.88
CA ILE A 209 11.51 -2.37 4.94
C ILE A 209 12.28 -1.53 3.93
N ASP A 210 11.98 -1.76 2.64
CA ASP A 210 12.57 -0.99 1.55
C ASP A 210 12.36 0.52 1.82
N PRO A 211 13.46 1.32 1.85
CA PRO A 211 13.39 2.75 2.09
C PRO A 211 12.56 3.50 1.03
N ASP A 212 12.44 3.01 -0.20
CA ASP A 212 11.60 3.65 -1.22
C ASP A 212 10.10 3.35 -1.02
N ILE A 213 9.76 2.29 -0.28
CA ILE A 213 8.38 1.97 0.12
C ILE A 213 8.00 2.70 1.41
N PHE A 214 8.87 2.66 2.43
CA PHE A 214 8.57 3.14 3.78
C PHE A 214 9.74 3.88 4.45
N GLY A 215 10.43 4.72 3.70
CA GLY A 215 11.51 5.54 4.24
C GLY A 215 11.10 6.95 4.66
N PRO A 216 12.06 7.73 5.19
CA PRO A 216 11.79 9.02 5.80
C PRO A 216 11.16 10.03 4.83
N GLY A 217 11.60 10.07 3.57
CA GLY A 217 11.03 11.01 2.59
C GLY A 217 9.57 10.71 2.22
N VAL A 218 9.23 9.43 2.09
CA VAL A 218 7.86 8.98 1.83
C VAL A 218 6.97 9.29 3.04
N LEU A 219 7.45 8.98 4.25
CA LEU A 219 6.73 9.28 5.50
C LEU A 219 6.47 10.78 5.69
N ILE A 220 7.50 11.62 5.49
CA ILE A 220 7.36 13.07 5.54
C ILE A 220 6.33 13.54 4.51
N SER A 221 6.34 12.97 3.30
CA SER A 221 5.40 13.34 2.24
C SER A 221 3.96 13.01 2.60
N TYR A 222 3.71 11.85 3.23
CA TYR A 222 2.37 11.53 3.75
C TYR A 222 1.93 12.44 4.90
N VAL A 223 2.84 12.77 5.82
CA VAL A 223 2.55 13.74 6.88
C VAL A 223 2.20 15.10 6.28
N LEU A 224 2.99 15.59 5.32
CA LEU A 224 2.70 16.82 4.59
C LEU A 224 1.35 16.74 3.89
N GLN A 225 1.06 15.66 3.17
CA GLN A 225 -0.20 15.44 2.48
C GLN A 225 -1.40 15.56 3.43
N VAL A 226 -1.35 14.88 4.57
CA VAL A 226 -2.43 14.87 5.58
C VAL A 226 -2.56 16.25 6.22
N CYS A 227 -1.46 16.82 6.73
CA CYS A 227 -1.48 18.12 7.39
C CYS A 227 -1.95 19.25 6.46
N PHE A 228 -1.49 19.28 5.20
CA PHE A 228 -1.91 20.31 4.24
C PHE A 228 -3.37 20.13 3.83
N SER A 229 -3.83 18.90 3.58
CA SER A 229 -5.23 18.63 3.23
C SER A 229 -6.19 19.08 4.35
N GLY A 230 -5.90 18.71 5.60
CA GLY A 230 -6.67 19.11 6.76
C GLY A 230 -6.64 20.63 7.00
N SER A 231 -5.45 21.24 6.89
CA SER A 231 -5.30 22.70 7.07
C SER A 231 -6.04 23.50 6.01
N LEU A 232 -5.93 23.11 4.73
CA LEU A 232 -6.65 23.77 3.62
C LEU A 232 -8.16 23.59 3.78
N TYR A 233 -8.63 22.41 4.15
CA TYR A 233 -10.05 22.16 4.44
C TYR A 233 -10.55 23.09 5.56
N LEU A 234 -9.86 23.15 6.70
CA LEU A 234 -10.24 24.03 7.81
C LEU A 234 -10.20 25.50 7.42
N ALA A 235 -9.21 25.92 6.63
CA ALA A 235 -9.11 27.29 6.13
C ALA A 235 -10.31 27.65 5.24
N VAL A 236 -10.71 26.77 4.32
CA VAL A 236 -11.85 26.96 3.41
C VAL A 236 -13.17 26.99 4.18
N GLN A 237 -13.38 26.07 5.13
CA GLN A 237 -14.59 26.08 5.97
C GLN A 237 -14.63 27.32 6.87
N GLY A 238 -13.50 27.67 7.48
CA GLY A 238 -13.36 28.88 8.29
C GLY A 238 -13.71 30.14 7.49
N PHE A 239 -13.14 30.27 6.29
CA PHE A 239 -13.42 31.36 5.36
C PHE A 239 -14.91 31.39 4.96
N THR A 240 -15.48 30.25 4.59
CA THR A 240 -16.89 30.14 4.17
C THR A 240 -17.86 30.50 5.29
N ILE A 241 -17.59 30.05 6.52
CA ILE A 241 -18.39 30.40 7.71
C ILE A 241 -18.27 31.90 7.99
N TRP A 242 -17.06 32.44 7.92
CA TRP A 242 -16.80 33.86 8.12
C TRP A 242 -17.52 34.72 7.07
N ALA A 243 -17.42 34.38 5.79
CA ALA A 243 -18.09 35.06 4.68
C ALA A 243 -19.62 35.06 4.85
N ARG A 244 -20.23 33.92 5.21
CA ARG A 244 -21.68 33.86 5.47
C ARG A 244 -22.12 34.71 6.66
N ARG A 245 -21.28 34.81 7.70
CA ARG A 245 -21.58 35.65 8.88
C ARG A 245 -21.46 37.14 8.56
N THR A 246 -20.51 37.54 7.72
CA THR A 246 -20.34 38.93 7.30
C THR A 246 -21.39 39.35 6.27
N GLU A 247 -21.80 38.45 5.38
CA GLU A 247 -22.87 38.69 4.38
C GLU A 247 -24.26 38.81 5.02
N LYS A 248 -24.59 37.98 6.03
CA LYS A 248 -25.84 38.14 6.81
C LYS A 248 -25.99 39.52 7.45
N LYS A 249 -24.89 40.25 7.67
CA LYS A 249 -24.90 41.63 8.18
C LYS A 249 -25.08 42.70 7.08
N ARG A 250 -25.01 42.34 5.78
CA ARG A 250 -24.92 43.28 4.64
C ARG A 250 -26.04 43.21 3.58
N GLN A 251 -27.17 42.53 3.85
CA GLN A 251 -28.36 42.29 2.97
C GLN A 251 -28.41 40.93 2.23
N PRO A 252 -29.61 40.40 1.91
CA PRO A 252 -29.82 38.99 1.62
C PRO A 252 -29.78 38.69 0.12
N PHE A 253 -28.64 38.85 -0.53
CA PHE A 253 -28.46 38.22 -1.84
C PHE A 253 -27.94 36.79 -1.64
N SER A 254 -28.72 35.81 -2.11
CA SER A 254 -28.36 34.38 -2.03
C SER A 254 -27.29 34.04 -3.07
N LEU A 255 -26.03 34.37 -2.79
CA LEU A 255 -24.90 33.93 -3.63
C LEU A 255 -24.73 32.41 -3.54
N THR A 256 -24.37 31.78 -4.66
CA THR A 256 -23.99 30.36 -4.68
C THR A 256 -22.62 30.18 -4.00
N ARG A 257 -22.34 28.99 -3.43
CA ARG A 257 -21.13 28.74 -2.62
C ARG A 257 -19.81 29.04 -3.38
N ALA A 258 -19.73 28.67 -4.65
CA ALA A 258 -18.62 29.03 -5.54
C ALA A 258 -18.43 30.54 -5.70
N GLN A 259 -19.53 31.31 -5.77
CA GLN A 259 -19.48 32.78 -5.85
C GLN A 259 -19.04 33.41 -4.53
N SER A 260 -19.25 32.74 -3.39
CA SER A 260 -18.74 33.20 -2.10
C SER A 260 -17.21 33.04 -1.97
N LEU A 261 -16.62 32.05 -2.65
CA LEU A 261 -15.17 31.88 -2.80
C LEU A 261 -14.55 32.79 -3.88
N ILE A 262 -15.34 33.35 -4.79
CA ILE A 262 -14.90 34.29 -5.85
C ILE A 262 -15.58 35.64 -5.59
N TRP A 263 -15.44 36.16 -4.38
CA TRP A 263 -16.13 37.36 -3.93
C TRP A 263 -15.84 38.56 -4.85
N ARG A 264 -16.88 39.33 -5.20
CA ARG A 264 -16.92 40.25 -6.36
C ARG A 264 -16.24 41.61 -6.16
N ASP A 265 -15.50 41.81 -5.07
CA ASP A 265 -14.84 43.10 -4.78
C ASP A 265 -13.32 42.97 -4.70
N THR A 266 -12.62 44.01 -5.16
CA THR A 266 -11.16 44.27 -5.13
C THR A 266 -10.52 44.27 -3.73
N SER A 267 -11.24 43.80 -2.71
CA SER A 267 -10.82 43.71 -1.32
C SER A 267 -9.73 42.63 -1.11
N PRO A 268 -8.90 42.77 -0.05
CA PRO A 268 -7.94 41.72 0.35
C PRO A 268 -8.58 40.34 0.64
N LEU A 269 -9.91 40.29 0.76
CA LEU A 269 -10.69 39.09 1.06
C LEU A 269 -11.05 38.26 -0.18
N SER A 270 -11.21 38.87 -1.36
CA SER A 270 -11.32 38.08 -2.61
C SER A 270 -9.96 37.50 -3.02
N ARG A 271 -8.87 38.17 -2.62
CA ARG A 271 -7.50 37.71 -2.86
C ARG A 271 -7.20 36.41 -2.11
N THR A 272 -7.57 36.32 -0.84
CA THR A 272 -7.36 35.12 -0.02
C THR A 272 -8.23 33.95 -0.48
N SER A 273 -9.46 34.21 -0.91
CA SER A 273 -10.38 33.16 -1.36
C SER A 273 -9.96 32.54 -2.70
N VAL A 274 -9.52 33.38 -3.65
CA VAL A 274 -8.94 32.92 -4.93
C VAL A 274 -7.61 32.19 -4.71
N ALA A 275 -6.78 32.67 -3.78
CA ALA A 275 -5.53 31.99 -3.42
C ALA A 275 -5.79 30.59 -2.82
N MET A 276 -6.77 30.44 -1.92
CA MET A 276 -7.16 29.15 -1.35
C MET A 276 -7.70 28.19 -2.41
N ALA A 277 -8.60 28.65 -3.29
CA ALA A 277 -9.16 27.85 -4.36
C ALA A 277 -8.09 27.37 -5.36
N THR A 278 -7.16 28.26 -5.74
CA THR A 278 -6.05 27.92 -6.65
C THR A 278 -5.11 26.91 -5.99
N THR A 279 -4.77 27.13 -4.71
CA THR A 279 -3.91 26.21 -3.95
C THR A 279 -4.54 24.83 -3.81
N LEU A 280 -5.86 24.75 -3.56
CA LEU A 280 -6.55 23.46 -3.49
C LEU A 280 -6.42 22.65 -4.79
N VAL A 281 -6.57 23.30 -5.96
CA VAL A 281 -6.46 22.64 -7.26
C VAL A 281 -5.02 22.18 -7.52
N GLU A 282 -4.03 23.04 -7.27
CA GLU A 282 -2.62 22.69 -7.46
C GLU A 282 -2.15 21.63 -6.46
N PHE A 283 -2.66 21.67 -5.22
CA PHE A 283 -2.38 20.66 -4.21
C PHE A 283 -2.99 19.31 -4.61
N GLN A 284 -4.24 19.28 -5.10
CA GLN A 284 -4.84 18.04 -5.62
C GLN A 284 -4.03 17.47 -6.78
N GLU A 285 -3.54 18.32 -7.68
CA GLU A 285 -2.66 17.88 -8.79
C GLU A 285 -1.36 17.27 -8.27
N ALA A 286 -0.68 17.92 -7.31
CA ALA A 286 0.54 17.40 -6.71
C ALA A 286 0.30 16.07 -5.98
N GLN A 287 -0.81 15.96 -5.24
CA GLN A 287 -1.22 14.73 -4.58
C GLN A 287 -1.44 13.59 -5.58
N CYS A 288 -2.12 13.85 -6.70
CA CYS A 288 -2.33 12.83 -7.74
C CYS A 288 -0.99 12.29 -8.24
N TRP A 289 -0.05 13.16 -8.63
CA TRP A 289 1.25 12.71 -9.16
C TRP A 289 2.13 11.99 -8.14
N PHE A 290 2.10 12.44 -6.88
CA PHE A 290 2.84 11.79 -5.80
C PHE A 290 2.31 10.38 -5.52
N VAL A 291 1.00 10.24 -5.36
CA VAL A 291 0.35 8.94 -5.10
C VAL A 291 0.50 8.02 -6.31
N PHE A 292 0.41 8.55 -7.53
CA PHE A 292 0.62 7.80 -8.78
C PHE A 292 1.99 7.13 -8.83
N ALA A 293 3.04 7.90 -8.54
CA ALA A 293 4.40 7.38 -8.54
C ALA A 293 4.58 6.26 -7.50
N LEU A 294 4.03 6.45 -6.29
CA LEU A 294 4.11 5.43 -5.23
C LEU A 294 3.29 4.18 -5.55
N GLN A 295 2.10 4.31 -6.12
CA GLN A 295 1.26 3.17 -6.48
C GLN A 295 1.88 2.36 -7.62
N ILE A 296 2.43 3.03 -8.65
CA ILE A 296 3.16 2.34 -9.73
C ILE A 296 4.39 1.62 -9.18
N ALA A 297 5.21 2.30 -8.37
CA ALA A 297 6.38 1.68 -7.75
C ALA A 297 5.99 0.46 -6.90
N SER A 298 4.93 0.57 -6.10
CA SER A 298 4.40 -0.51 -5.28
C SER A 298 3.89 -1.69 -6.11
N ILE A 299 3.13 -1.43 -7.17
CA ILE A 299 2.62 -2.47 -8.07
C ILE A 299 3.77 -3.14 -8.82
N LEU A 300 4.73 -2.38 -9.34
CA LEU A 300 5.89 -2.96 -10.04
C LEU A 300 6.73 -3.82 -9.08
N ALA A 301 6.95 -3.35 -7.86
CA ALA A 301 7.65 -4.09 -6.82
C ALA A 301 6.96 -5.45 -6.54
N ILE A 302 5.63 -5.47 -6.47
CA ILE A 302 4.83 -6.68 -6.24
C ILE A 302 4.76 -7.59 -7.48
N VAL A 303 4.54 -7.02 -8.68
CA VAL A 303 4.27 -7.78 -9.92
C VAL A 303 5.54 -8.32 -10.55
N ILE A 304 6.61 -7.52 -10.55
CA ILE A 304 7.90 -7.91 -11.14
C ILE A 304 8.77 -8.62 -10.09
N ASN A 305 8.27 -8.77 -8.84
CA ASN A 305 9.05 -9.25 -7.71
C ASN A 305 10.40 -8.49 -7.60
N SER A 306 10.42 -7.22 -8.02
CA SER A 306 11.64 -6.40 -8.01
C SER A 306 11.94 -5.83 -6.63
N GLN A 307 11.31 -6.35 -5.58
CA GLN A 307 11.61 -5.95 -4.22
C GLN A 307 13.00 -6.45 -3.85
N GLU A 308 13.83 -5.54 -3.37
CA GLU A 308 15.04 -5.93 -2.66
C GLU A 308 14.60 -6.65 -1.39
N GLY A 309 14.86 -7.96 -1.34
CA GLY A 309 14.50 -8.82 -0.22
C GLY A 309 15.39 -10.03 -0.22
N THR A 310 15.88 -10.41 0.95
CA THR A 310 16.83 -11.52 1.11
C THR A 310 16.13 -12.81 1.53
N PHE A 311 14.87 -12.73 1.99
CA PHE A 311 14.06 -13.89 2.38
C PHE A 311 12.54 -13.60 2.23
N TRP A 312 11.73 -14.66 2.31
CA TRP A 312 10.28 -14.61 2.07
C TRP A 312 9.54 -13.62 2.99
N GLY A 313 9.86 -13.63 4.28
CA GLY A 313 9.22 -12.74 5.26
C GLY A 313 9.45 -11.25 4.96
N GLU A 314 10.62 -10.87 4.46
CA GLU A 314 10.93 -9.50 4.06
C GLU A 314 10.05 -9.03 2.89
N ILE A 315 9.88 -9.88 1.87
CA ILE A 315 9.04 -9.58 0.71
C ILE A 315 7.56 -9.48 1.10
N ILE A 316 7.07 -10.36 1.98
CA ILE A 316 5.71 -10.25 2.51
C ILE A 316 5.51 -8.92 3.23
N VAL A 317 6.44 -8.54 4.12
CA VAL A 317 6.35 -7.29 4.88
C VAL A 317 6.43 -6.07 3.96
N ASN A 318 7.35 -6.06 3.00
CA ASN A 318 7.48 -5.00 2.00
C ASN A 318 6.22 -4.85 1.16
N GLY A 319 5.68 -5.95 0.63
CA GLY A 319 4.43 -5.95 -0.12
C GLY A 319 3.21 -5.53 0.72
N ALA A 320 3.13 -5.98 1.98
CA ALA A 320 2.10 -5.57 2.92
C ALA A 320 2.11 -4.05 3.20
N VAL A 321 3.30 -3.49 3.42
CA VAL A 321 3.47 -2.05 3.66
C VAL A 321 3.18 -1.25 2.40
N ALA A 322 3.72 -1.66 1.24
CA ALA A 322 3.47 -1.03 -0.06
C ALA A 322 1.97 -0.94 -0.38
N PHE A 323 1.26 -2.04 -0.13
CA PHE A 323 -0.19 -2.10 -0.28
C PHE A 323 -0.91 -1.10 0.64
N HIS A 324 -0.55 -1.10 1.92
CA HIS A 324 -1.18 -0.24 2.93
C HIS A 324 -0.93 1.25 2.65
N VAL A 325 0.28 1.59 2.23
CA VAL A 325 0.69 2.93 1.82
C VAL A 325 -0.11 3.38 0.58
N SER A 326 -0.24 2.51 -0.41
CA SER A 326 -0.99 2.78 -1.65
C SER A 326 -2.47 3.09 -1.43
N LEU A 327 -3.14 2.37 -0.52
CA LEU A 327 -4.55 2.62 -0.19
C LEU A 327 -4.74 3.91 0.61
N ASN A 328 -3.98 4.08 1.69
CA ASN A 328 -4.20 5.20 2.59
C ASN A 328 -3.81 6.54 1.96
N GLY A 329 -2.90 6.54 0.99
CA GLY A 329 -2.55 7.73 0.23
C GLY A 329 -3.70 8.38 -0.53
N VAL A 330 -4.76 7.62 -0.82
CA VAL A 330 -5.96 8.14 -1.51
C VAL A 330 -6.91 8.87 -0.54
N LEU A 331 -6.87 8.57 0.77
CA LEU A 331 -7.82 9.13 1.74
C LEU A 331 -7.77 10.67 1.83
N PRO A 332 -6.59 11.32 1.92
CA PRO A 332 -6.50 12.79 1.86
C PRO A 332 -6.94 13.37 0.51
N MET A 333 -6.83 12.61 -0.58
CA MET A 333 -7.28 13.05 -1.90
C MET A 333 -8.81 13.10 -1.97
N PHE A 334 -9.51 12.13 -1.38
CA PHE A 334 -10.97 12.16 -1.26
C PHE A 334 -11.44 13.41 -0.50
N LEU A 335 -10.78 13.78 0.61
CA LEU A 335 -11.13 14.99 1.36
C LEU A 335 -11.06 16.24 0.47
N VAL A 336 -9.96 16.42 -0.26
CA VAL A 336 -9.75 17.60 -1.12
C VAL A 336 -10.70 17.57 -2.32
N GLN A 337 -10.90 16.42 -2.97
CA GLN A 337 -11.81 16.29 -4.11
C GLN A 337 -13.28 16.53 -3.73
N VAL A 338 -13.73 16.01 -2.58
CA VAL A 338 -15.06 16.28 -2.03
C VAL A 338 -15.22 17.76 -1.70
N CYS A 339 -14.20 18.39 -1.11
CA CYS A 339 -14.18 19.82 -0.83
C CYS A 339 -14.33 20.64 -2.12
N LEU A 340 -13.54 20.34 -3.16
CA LEU A 340 -13.61 21.00 -4.47
C LEU A 340 -15.02 20.92 -5.08
N HIS A 341 -15.62 19.73 -5.10
CA HIS A 341 -16.96 19.52 -5.64
C HIS A 341 -18.05 20.25 -4.84
N ASN A 342 -17.96 20.24 -3.51
CA ASN A 342 -18.91 20.92 -2.63
C ASN A 342 -18.80 22.45 -2.74
N GLU A 343 -17.60 22.97 -2.97
CA GLU A 343 -17.36 24.38 -3.29
C GLU A 343 -17.69 24.73 -4.75
N GLY A 344 -17.98 23.72 -5.59
CA GLY A 344 -18.45 23.88 -6.95
C GLY A 344 -17.34 24.03 -7.99
N ILE A 345 -16.08 23.87 -7.58
CA ILE A 345 -14.91 23.88 -8.45
C ILE A 345 -14.78 22.50 -9.08
N ARG A 346 -14.98 22.42 -10.40
CA ARG A 346 -14.94 21.16 -11.16
C ARG A 346 -13.93 21.29 -12.28
N ASN A 347 -12.88 20.48 -12.21
CA ASN A 347 -11.82 20.40 -13.20
C ASN A 347 -11.64 18.95 -13.63
N TRP A 348 -11.74 18.68 -14.94
CA TRP A 348 -11.55 17.33 -15.46
C TRP A 348 -10.12 16.83 -15.27
N HIS A 349 -9.11 17.71 -15.30
CA HIS A 349 -7.72 17.33 -15.15
C HIS A 349 -7.46 16.66 -13.79
N THR A 350 -7.80 17.36 -12.70
CA THR A 350 -7.61 16.81 -11.34
C THR A 350 -8.54 15.63 -11.06
N PHE A 351 -9.75 15.66 -11.63
CA PHE A 351 -10.69 14.55 -11.47
C PHE A 351 -10.23 13.28 -12.20
N LEU A 352 -9.70 13.38 -13.42
CA LEU A 352 -9.17 12.23 -14.16
C LEU A 352 -7.96 11.62 -13.46
N GLY A 353 -7.06 12.46 -12.92
CA GLY A 353 -5.96 11.99 -12.07
C GLY A 353 -6.50 11.23 -10.86
N PHE A 354 -7.45 11.81 -10.12
CA PHE A 354 -8.11 11.14 -9.00
C PHE A 354 -8.77 9.81 -9.39
N CYS A 355 -9.42 9.73 -10.55
CA CYS A 355 -9.96 8.46 -11.05
C CYS A 355 -8.88 7.42 -11.34
N ALA A 356 -7.77 7.83 -11.94
CA ALA A 356 -6.65 6.93 -12.20
C ALA A 356 -6.08 6.38 -10.89
N GLU A 357 -5.85 7.24 -9.88
CA GLU A 357 -5.34 6.82 -8.56
C GLU A 357 -6.30 5.87 -7.83
N TYR A 358 -7.61 6.13 -7.90
CA TYR A 358 -8.57 5.24 -7.26
C TYR A 358 -8.63 3.86 -7.95
N LEU A 359 -8.56 3.83 -9.29
CA LEU A 359 -8.50 2.57 -10.04
C LEU A 359 -7.20 1.81 -9.77
N LEU A 360 -6.06 2.50 -9.70
CA LEU A 360 -4.78 1.88 -9.37
C LEU A 360 -4.75 1.35 -7.93
N ALA A 361 -5.39 2.05 -6.98
CA ALA A 361 -5.59 1.54 -5.61
C ALA A 361 -6.41 0.24 -5.58
N ILE A 362 -7.46 0.15 -6.40
CA ILE A 362 -8.23 -1.10 -6.57
C ILE A 362 -7.33 -2.18 -7.18
N VAL A 363 -6.57 -1.88 -8.24
CA VAL A 363 -5.65 -2.84 -8.86
C VAL A 363 -4.63 -3.35 -7.86
N ALA A 364 -4.01 -2.45 -7.07
CA ALA A 364 -3.10 -2.80 -5.99
C ALA A 364 -3.75 -3.73 -4.95
N SER A 365 -5.05 -3.53 -4.65
CA SER A 365 -5.81 -4.40 -3.73
C SER A 365 -6.08 -5.81 -4.24
N THR A 366 -6.00 -6.00 -5.56
CA THR A 366 -6.21 -7.31 -6.20
C THR A 366 -4.91 -8.07 -6.47
N GLN A 367 -3.75 -7.44 -6.26
CA GLN A 367 -2.46 -8.12 -6.44
C GLN A 367 -2.21 -9.13 -5.34
N LYS A 368 -1.61 -10.26 -5.72
CA LYS A 368 -1.16 -11.32 -4.82
C LYS A 368 0.34 -11.52 -5.02
N ILE A 369 1.05 -11.86 -3.96
CA ILE A 369 2.47 -12.20 -4.02
C ILE A 369 2.54 -13.72 -4.06
N SER A 370 3.00 -14.26 -5.18
CA SER A 370 3.10 -15.70 -5.33
C SER A 370 4.44 -16.22 -4.84
N PHE A 371 4.40 -17.20 -3.93
CA PHE A 371 5.59 -17.81 -3.36
C PHE A 371 6.50 -18.41 -4.43
N GLY A 372 5.94 -19.18 -5.38
CA GLY A 372 6.70 -19.78 -6.46
C GLY A 372 7.42 -18.77 -7.35
N ALA A 373 6.73 -17.68 -7.73
CA ALA A 373 7.34 -16.63 -8.55
C ALA A 373 8.45 -15.87 -7.80
N THR A 374 8.31 -15.70 -6.48
CA THR A 374 9.36 -15.10 -5.63
C THR A 374 10.55 -16.05 -5.47
N PHE A 375 10.29 -17.35 -5.32
CA PHE A 375 11.32 -18.36 -5.22
C PHE A 375 12.15 -18.48 -6.51
N ASP A 376 11.50 -18.45 -7.68
CA ASP A 376 12.17 -18.42 -8.98
C ASP A 376 13.10 -17.21 -9.12
N LEU A 377 12.71 -16.06 -8.56
CA LEU A 377 13.53 -14.85 -8.55
C LEU A 377 14.76 -15.02 -7.64
N PHE A 378 14.59 -15.58 -6.43
CA PHE A 378 15.72 -15.91 -5.57
C PHE A 378 16.68 -16.91 -6.21
N LYS A 379 16.14 -17.89 -6.93
CA LYS A 379 16.95 -18.85 -7.70
C LYS A 379 17.78 -18.17 -8.79
N GLN A 380 17.24 -17.14 -9.45
CA GLN A 380 17.98 -16.41 -10.49
C GLN A 380 19.04 -15.46 -9.92
N GLN A 381 18.78 -14.85 -8.76
CA GLN A 381 19.66 -13.80 -8.19
C GLN A 381 20.68 -14.34 -7.18
N HIS A 382 20.33 -15.40 -6.44
CA HIS A 382 21.05 -15.89 -5.27
C HIS A 382 21.21 -17.42 -5.24
N SER A 383 21.45 -18.04 -6.41
CA SER A 383 21.67 -19.49 -6.49
C SER A 383 22.96 -19.91 -5.79
N ILE A 384 22.90 -20.98 -5.00
CA ILE A 384 24.06 -21.60 -4.36
C ILE A 384 24.35 -22.95 -5.05
N PRO A 385 25.54 -23.13 -5.68
CA PRO A 385 25.88 -24.38 -6.36
C PRO A 385 25.80 -25.62 -5.47
N GLU A 386 26.23 -25.48 -4.21
CA GLU A 386 26.22 -26.54 -3.19
C GLU A 386 24.79 -26.97 -2.80
N CYS A 387 23.80 -26.10 -3.02
CA CYS A 387 22.38 -26.37 -2.83
C CYS A 387 21.67 -26.78 -4.13
N GLY A 388 22.42 -27.20 -5.16
CA GLY A 388 21.86 -27.62 -6.45
C GLY A 388 21.37 -26.45 -7.32
N ASN A 389 22.00 -25.28 -7.20
CA ASN A 389 21.59 -24.01 -7.83
C ASN A 389 20.21 -23.51 -7.35
N ASN A 390 19.79 -23.91 -6.16
CA ASN A 390 18.65 -23.31 -5.46
C ASN A 390 19.13 -22.18 -4.55
N PRO A 391 18.25 -21.25 -4.13
CA PRO A 391 18.61 -20.24 -3.15
C PRO A 391 18.90 -20.88 -1.78
N SER A 392 19.49 -20.10 -0.88
CA SER A 392 19.75 -20.52 0.50
C SER A 392 18.45 -21.03 1.15
N PRO A 393 18.40 -22.21 1.80
CA PRO A 393 17.19 -22.66 2.49
C PRO A 393 16.82 -21.72 3.65
N ARG A 394 17.72 -20.81 4.06
CA ARG A 394 17.40 -19.74 5.00
C ARG A 394 16.43 -18.70 4.44
N THR A 395 16.21 -18.63 3.12
CA THR A 395 15.16 -17.78 2.52
C THR A 395 13.76 -18.18 2.97
N TYR A 396 13.58 -19.44 3.40
CA TYR A 396 12.34 -19.98 3.94
C TYR A 396 12.16 -19.73 5.43
N CYS A 397 13.19 -19.24 6.14
CA CYS A 397 13.09 -18.88 7.55
C CYS A 397 12.17 -17.66 7.67
N ALA A 398 10.87 -17.90 7.82
CA ALA A 398 9.89 -16.84 8.02
C ALA A 398 9.94 -16.38 9.48
N ALA A 399 10.63 -15.27 9.73
CA ALA A 399 10.52 -14.55 10.99
C ALA A 399 9.64 -13.31 10.77
N THR A 400 8.34 -13.45 10.97
CA THR A 400 7.38 -12.33 10.96
C THR A 400 7.45 -11.48 12.23
N HIS A 401 8.16 -11.95 13.27
CA HIS A 401 8.37 -11.26 14.55
C HIS A 401 9.42 -10.15 14.49
N GLY A 402 10.18 -10.09 13.38
CA GLY A 402 11.33 -9.22 13.21
C GLY A 402 11.05 -7.71 13.15
N VAL A 403 9.81 -7.29 12.94
CA VAL A 403 9.47 -5.86 12.94
C VAL A 403 9.10 -5.39 14.35
N ALA A 404 10.04 -5.55 15.29
CA ALA A 404 9.92 -5.05 16.65
C ALA A 404 9.61 -3.54 16.63
N GLY A 405 8.34 -3.19 16.85
CA GLY A 405 7.83 -1.82 16.91
C GLY A 405 6.95 -1.36 15.74
N LEU A 406 6.73 -2.17 14.70
CA LEU A 406 5.78 -1.84 13.64
C LEU A 406 4.47 -2.62 13.84
N HIS A 407 3.62 -2.11 14.75
CA HIS A 407 2.23 -2.56 14.82
C HIS A 407 1.51 -2.12 13.54
N LEU A 408 1.58 -2.94 12.48
CA LEU A 408 0.78 -2.77 11.26
C LEU A 408 -0.73 -2.87 11.53
N THR A 409 -1.11 -3.28 12.73
CA THR A 409 -2.43 -3.11 13.30
C THR A 409 -2.65 -1.65 13.71
N PHE A 410 -2.80 -0.76 12.73
CA PHE A 410 -3.23 0.62 12.96
C PHE A 410 -4.60 0.70 13.66
N PHE A 411 -5.39 -0.38 13.60
CA PHE A 411 -6.71 -0.52 14.23
C PHE A 411 -6.96 -1.98 14.71
N PRO A 412 -7.78 -2.19 15.76
CA PRO A 412 -8.01 -3.51 16.38
C PRO A 412 -8.69 -4.55 15.46
N HIS A 413 -9.34 -4.13 14.37
CA HIS A 413 -9.90 -5.01 13.34
C HIS A 413 -9.54 -4.52 11.93
N PRO A 414 -8.36 -4.87 11.40
CA PRO A 414 -7.83 -4.31 10.15
C PRO A 414 -8.71 -4.64 8.93
N LEU A 415 -9.31 -5.83 8.87
CA LEU A 415 -10.15 -6.23 7.73
C LEU A 415 -11.50 -5.50 7.71
N LEU A 416 -12.17 -5.37 8.86
CA LEU A 416 -13.42 -4.62 8.97
C LEU A 416 -13.21 -3.14 8.63
N TYR A 417 -12.11 -2.56 9.12
CA TYR A 417 -11.71 -1.20 8.79
C TYR A 417 -11.53 -1.02 7.27
N LYS A 418 -10.72 -1.88 6.63
CA LYS A 418 -10.49 -1.85 5.17
C LYS A 418 -11.79 -1.94 4.36
N ILE A 419 -12.70 -2.84 4.72
CA ILE A 419 -13.99 -2.99 4.02
C ILE A 419 -14.85 -1.73 4.18
N VAL A 420 -14.89 -1.13 5.38
CA VAL A 420 -15.65 0.10 5.63
C VAL A 420 -15.11 1.26 4.81
N PHE A 421 -13.78 1.45 4.72
CA PHE A 421 -13.20 2.49 3.86
C PHE A 421 -13.44 2.22 2.39
N LEU A 422 -13.23 0.99 1.93
CA LEU A 422 -13.46 0.65 0.53
C LEU A 422 -14.92 0.92 0.13
N ALA A 423 -15.88 0.59 1.01
CA ALA A 423 -17.30 0.88 0.79
C ALA A 423 -17.58 2.40 0.78
N LEU A 424 -17.04 3.14 1.75
CA LEU A 424 -17.16 4.60 1.82
C LEU A 424 -16.59 5.27 0.56
N ASP A 425 -15.39 4.87 0.15
CA ASP A 425 -14.66 5.38 -1.01
C ASP A 425 -15.39 5.04 -2.30
N SER A 426 -15.95 3.84 -2.43
CA SER A 426 -16.77 3.45 -3.58
C SER A 426 -18.02 4.33 -3.70
N VAL A 427 -18.73 4.57 -2.59
CA VAL A 427 -19.92 5.43 -2.56
C VAL A 427 -19.56 6.89 -2.89
N ALA A 428 -18.49 7.41 -2.30
CA ALA A 428 -18.01 8.75 -2.55
C ALA A 428 -17.54 8.92 -4.01
N PHE A 429 -16.83 7.93 -4.56
CA PHE A 429 -16.38 7.90 -5.94
C PHE A 429 -17.55 7.95 -6.92
N ILE A 430 -18.56 7.09 -6.73
CA ILE A 430 -19.77 7.11 -7.57
C ILE A 430 -20.47 8.47 -7.49
N ALA A 431 -20.59 9.04 -6.29
CA ALA A 431 -21.21 10.36 -6.11
C ALA A 431 -20.43 11.47 -6.83
N LEU A 432 -19.10 11.45 -6.75
CA LEU A 432 -18.19 12.37 -7.43
C LEU A 432 -18.30 12.26 -8.96
N VAL A 433 -18.32 11.03 -9.50
CA VAL A 433 -18.52 10.76 -10.94
C VAL A 433 -19.86 11.27 -11.41
N VAL A 434 -20.94 10.97 -10.68
CA VAL A 434 -22.29 11.44 -11.04
C VAL A 434 -22.35 12.97 -11.02
N ASP A 435 -21.73 13.64 -10.04
CA ASP A 435 -21.70 15.10 -9.98
C ASP A 435 -20.86 15.71 -11.12
N GLN A 436 -19.69 15.14 -11.43
CA GLN A 436 -18.82 15.60 -12.52
C GLN A 436 -19.49 15.46 -13.90
N LEU A 437 -20.12 14.31 -14.15
CA LEU A 437 -20.86 14.05 -15.39
C LEU A 437 -22.10 14.94 -15.48
N SER A 438 -22.84 15.10 -14.36
CA SER A 438 -24.01 15.97 -14.32
C SER A 438 -23.66 17.42 -14.62
N TRP A 439 -22.52 17.91 -14.13
CA TRP A 439 -22.03 19.25 -14.46
C TRP A 439 -21.63 19.38 -15.93
N THR A 440 -20.88 18.40 -16.44
CA THR A 440 -20.45 18.36 -17.85
C THR A 440 -21.67 18.40 -18.78
N LEU A 441 -22.68 17.58 -18.52
CA LEU A 441 -23.92 17.53 -19.31
C LEU A 441 -24.66 18.86 -19.33
N ARG A 442 -24.71 19.58 -18.19
CA ARG A 442 -25.37 20.90 -18.08
C ARG A 442 -24.64 22.00 -18.85
N LYS A 443 -23.31 21.95 -18.88
CA LYS A 443 -22.47 23.08 -19.30
C LYS A 443 -21.91 22.93 -20.72
N HIS A 444 -21.75 21.70 -21.19
CA HIS A 444 -21.17 21.43 -22.50
C HIS A 444 -22.13 21.81 -23.64
N HIS A 445 -21.64 22.57 -24.62
CA HIS A 445 -22.45 23.14 -25.72
C HIS A 445 -23.23 22.08 -26.52
N LEU A 446 -22.62 20.90 -26.74
CA LEU A 446 -23.22 19.81 -27.51
C LEU A 446 -24.31 19.04 -26.76
N THR A 447 -24.35 19.06 -25.43
CA THR A 447 -25.32 18.27 -24.64
C THR A 447 -26.37 19.14 -23.96
N ARG A 448 -26.15 20.46 -23.92
CA ARG A 448 -27.06 21.42 -23.28
C ARG A 448 -28.48 21.42 -23.86
N HIS A 449 -28.64 21.03 -25.13
CA HIS A 449 -29.92 21.02 -25.83
C HIS A 449 -30.63 19.66 -25.84
N LEU A 450 -29.98 18.59 -25.38
CA LEU A 450 -30.61 17.28 -25.28
C LEU A 450 -31.70 17.33 -24.21
N ARG A 451 -32.96 17.10 -24.59
CA ARG A 451 -34.09 16.94 -23.66
C ARG A 451 -34.71 15.57 -23.91
N PHE A 452 -34.66 14.69 -22.92
CA PHE A 452 -35.35 13.41 -22.98
C PHE A 452 -36.73 13.57 -22.32
N GLY A 453 -37.72 13.96 -23.11
CA GLY A 453 -39.08 14.25 -22.62
C GLY A 453 -39.11 15.43 -21.63
N ARG A 454 -39.66 15.22 -20.43
CA ARG A 454 -39.65 16.22 -19.33
C ARG A 454 -38.31 16.31 -18.60
N TRP A 455 -37.37 15.41 -18.87
CA TRP A 455 -36.10 15.36 -18.15
C TRP A 455 -35.01 16.10 -18.91
N THR A 456 -34.37 17.05 -18.24
CA THR A 456 -33.13 17.66 -18.72
C THR A 456 -31.95 16.86 -18.15
N PRO A 457 -31.14 16.18 -18.99
CA PRO A 457 -29.99 15.41 -18.53
C PRO A 457 -29.07 16.28 -17.66
N GLY A 458 -28.64 15.72 -16.54
CA GLY A 458 -27.83 16.39 -15.54
C GLY A 458 -28.61 17.20 -14.50
N ARG A 459 -29.92 17.50 -14.65
CA ARG A 459 -30.73 18.12 -13.58
C ARG A 459 -31.57 17.08 -12.85
N TRP A 460 -31.68 17.23 -11.53
CA TRP A 460 -32.55 16.39 -10.71
C TRP A 460 -34.01 16.51 -11.17
N PRO A 461 -34.79 15.42 -11.11
CA PRO A 461 -36.17 15.44 -11.58
C PRO A 461 -36.99 16.50 -10.87
N GLU A 462 -37.74 17.28 -11.65
CA GLU A 462 -38.67 18.32 -11.17
C GLU A 462 -39.94 17.65 -10.60
N ASN A 463 -39.77 16.93 -9.50
CA ASN A 463 -40.86 16.30 -8.75
C ASN A 463 -41.22 17.12 -7.50
N LYS A 464 -42.38 16.86 -6.89
CA LYS A 464 -42.84 17.50 -5.63
C LYS A 464 -41.80 17.42 -4.49
N TYR A 465 -40.88 16.44 -4.54
CA TYR A 465 -39.82 16.23 -3.57
C TYR A 465 -38.54 17.05 -3.81
N GLN A 466 -38.52 17.98 -4.76
CA GLN A 466 -37.31 18.76 -5.11
C GLN A 466 -36.68 19.47 -3.89
N ARG A 467 -37.50 19.97 -2.96
CA ARG A 467 -37.00 20.64 -1.74
C ARG A 467 -36.29 19.65 -0.80
N HIS A 468 -36.88 18.47 -0.59
CA HIS A 468 -36.26 17.41 0.20
C HIS A 468 -34.98 16.91 -0.46
N TRP A 469 -34.97 16.79 -1.78
CA TRP A 469 -33.79 16.36 -2.52
C TRP A 469 -32.64 17.36 -2.40
N LYS A 470 -32.92 18.66 -2.53
CA LYS A 470 -31.90 19.71 -2.31
C LYS A 470 -31.33 19.68 -0.89
N GLN A 471 -32.18 19.49 0.12
CA GLN A 471 -31.72 19.36 1.51
C GLN A 471 -30.86 18.12 1.70
N PHE A 472 -31.32 16.96 1.20
CA PHE A 472 -30.58 15.72 1.25
C PHE A 472 -29.20 15.84 0.60
N THR A 473 -29.10 16.41 -0.61
CA THR A 473 -27.82 16.63 -1.29
C THR A 473 -26.86 17.49 -0.44
N VAL A 474 -27.36 18.56 0.18
CA VAL A 474 -26.54 19.41 1.06
C VAL A 474 -26.03 18.65 2.29
N TYR A 475 -26.89 17.88 2.96
CA TYR A 475 -26.49 17.07 4.11
C TYR A 475 -25.54 15.93 3.72
N PHE A 476 -25.76 15.33 2.56
CA PHE A 476 -24.91 14.27 2.03
C PHE A 476 -23.48 14.77 1.79
N TRP A 477 -23.30 15.88 1.05
CA TRP A 477 -21.96 16.44 0.81
C TRP A 477 -21.26 16.89 2.09
N ARG A 478 -21.99 17.49 3.03
CA ARG A 478 -21.43 17.84 4.35
C ARG A 478 -21.06 16.62 5.18
N GLY A 479 -21.88 15.57 5.11
CA GLY A 479 -21.59 14.29 5.73
C GLY A 479 -20.28 13.71 5.20
N LEU A 480 -20.12 13.64 3.87
CA LEU A 480 -18.88 13.20 3.24
C LEU A 480 -17.67 14.04 3.65
N GLU A 481 -17.77 15.38 3.64
CA GLU A 481 -16.67 16.25 4.07
C GLU A 481 -16.24 15.96 5.52
N VAL A 482 -17.19 15.88 6.45
CA VAL A 482 -16.90 15.61 7.86
C VAL A 482 -16.34 14.21 8.04
N SER A 483 -16.91 13.21 7.35
CA SER A 483 -16.41 11.85 7.37
C SER A 483 -14.96 11.80 6.91
N TYR A 484 -14.62 12.33 5.73
CA TYR A 484 -13.24 12.31 5.24
C TYR A 484 -12.28 13.15 6.08
N PHE A 485 -12.75 14.21 6.72
CA PHE A 485 -11.93 14.95 7.68
C PHE A 485 -11.60 14.12 8.93
N LEU A 486 -12.57 13.39 9.48
CA LEU A 486 -12.33 12.46 10.59
C LEU A 486 -11.38 11.33 10.17
N VAL A 487 -11.54 10.80 8.95
CA VAL A 487 -10.64 9.79 8.39
C VAL A 487 -9.22 10.31 8.24
N ASN A 488 -9.06 11.55 7.79
CA ASN A 488 -7.77 12.21 7.69
C ASN A 488 -7.09 12.36 9.06
N ILE A 489 -7.84 12.70 10.11
CA ILE A 489 -7.33 12.72 11.50
C ILE A 489 -6.93 11.32 11.97
N LEU A 490 -7.78 10.32 11.74
CA LEU A 490 -7.47 8.92 12.10
C LEU A 490 -6.20 8.44 11.39
N TYR A 491 -6.02 8.80 10.13
CA TYR A 491 -4.82 8.50 9.38
C TYR A 491 -3.59 9.24 9.94
N MET A 492 -3.72 10.49 10.38
CA MET A 492 -2.64 11.20 11.08
C MET A 492 -2.22 10.48 12.38
N VAL A 493 -3.19 10.06 13.20
CA VAL A 493 -2.93 9.30 14.43
C VAL A 493 -2.18 8.02 14.10
N SER A 494 -2.64 7.31 13.06
CA SER A 494 -2.00 6.11 12.52
C SER A 494 -0.54 6.37 12.13
N LEU A 495 -0.25 7.41 11.34
CA LEU A 495 1.13 7.75 10.95
C LEU A 495 2.02 8.04 12.17
N VAL A 496 1.52 8.81 13.15
CA VAL A 496 2.29 9.14 14.37
C VAL A 496 2.60 7.90 15.20
N THR A 497 1.71 6.91 15.25
CA THR A 497 1.97 5.65 15.98
C THR A 497 3.06 4.79 15.35
N VAL A 498 3.32 4.95 14.05
CA VAL A 498 4.28 4.12 13.31
C VAL A 498 5.61 4.82 13.05
N ILE A 499 5.62 6.15 13.04
CA ILE A 499 6.86 6.92 12.93
C ILE A 499 7.64 6.82 14.26
N ASN A 500 8.86 6.27 14.21
CA ASN A 500 9.78 6.20 15.34
C ASN A 500 11.16 6.79 14.97
N ALA A 501 12.06 6.97 15.92
CA ALA A 501 13.42 7.46 15.67
C ALA A 501 14.18 6.61 14.64
N LYS A 502 13.94 5.29 14.63
CA LYS A 502 14.49 4.34 13.64
C LYS A 502 13.97 4.55 12.21
N SER A 503 12.88 5.28 12.02
CA SER A 503 12.33 5.61 10.71
C SER A 503 13.14 6.70 9.98
N PHE A 504 13.98 7.45 10.70
CA PHE A 504 14.76 8.58 10.17
C PHE A 504 16.28 8.33 10.15
N GLU A 505 16.71 7.08 10.26
CA GLU A 505 18.12 6.73 10.20
C GLU A 505 18.76 7.16 8.87
N ALA A 506 20.02 7.63 8.94
CA ALA A 506 20.71 8.22 7.79
C ALA A 506 20.90 7.24 6.62
N ASN A 507 21.06 5.95 6.91
CA ASN A 507 21.19 4.87 5.92
C ASN A 507 19.90 4.61 5.13
N LYS A 508 18.76 5.12 5.58
CA LYS A 508 17.50 5.00 4.87
C LYS A 508 17.30 6.09 3.83
N TRP A 509 18.16 7.12 3.77
CA TRP A 509 18.01 8.22 2.81
C TRP A 509 18.42 7.83 1.39
N SER A 510 17.46 7.83 0.47
CA SER A 510 17.69 7.60 -0.96
C SER A 510 17.51 8.89 -1.77
N TYR A 511 18.01 8.89 -3.02
CA TYR A 511 17.74 9.99 -3.97
C TYR A 511 16.23 10.15 -4.22
N GLY A 512 15.50 9.05 -4.34
CA GLY A 512 14.04 9.03 -4.51
C GLY A 512 13.29 9.69 -3.36
N GLN A 513 13.77 9.53 -2.12
CA GLN A 513 13.16 10.16 -0.95
C GLN A 513 13.30 11.67 -0.91
N ILE A 514 14.42 12.22 -1.37
CA ILE A 514 14.59 13.67 -1.50
C ILE A 514 13.60 14.20 -2.55
N ILE A 515 13.45 13.49 -3.67
CA ILE A 515 12.46 13.81 -4.69
C ILE A 515 11.03 13.79 -4.10
N ALA A 516 10.70 12.76 -3.32
CA ALA A 516 9.40 12.63 -2.68
C ALA A 516 9.03 13.88 -1.84
N ILE A 517 9.96 14.40 -1.03
CA ILE A 517 9.71 15.61 -0.23
C ILE A 517 9.58 16.86 -1.11
N THR A 518 10.43 16.97 -2.13
CA THR A 518 10.51 18.20 -2.96
C THR A 518 9.28 18.41 -3.85
N CYS A 519 8.45 17.39 -4.08
CA CYS A 519 7.21 17.52 -4.84
C CYS A 519 6.23 18.54 -4.23
N TRP A 520 6.28 18.75 -2.90
CA TRP A 520 5.45 19.72 -2.19
C TRP A 520 5.97 21.15 -2.26
N GLY A 521 7.26 21.33 -2.56
CA GLY A 521 7.93 22.63 -2.59
C GLY A 521 7.21 23.67 -3.46
N PRO A 522 6.89 23.37 -4.74
CA PRO A 522 6.17 24.30 -5.61
C PRO A 522 4.81 24.74 -5.07
N VAL A 523 4.05 23.83 -4.45
CA VAL A 523 2.72 24.14 -3.89
C VAL A 523 2.85 25.08 -2.70
N ILE A 524 3.80 24.80 -1.80
CA ILE A 524 4.04 25.62 -0.60
C ILE A 524 4.53 27.02 -1.01
N VAL A 525 5.51 27.10 -1.92
CA VAL A 525 6.06 28.38 -2.37
C VAL A 525 5.00 29.23 -3.05
N LYS A 526 4.16 28.64 -3.92
CA LYS A 526 3.06 29.35 -4.57
C LYS A 526 1.98 29.78 -3.58
N LEU A 527 1.64 28.97 -2.58
CA LEU A 527 0.70 29.38 -1.54
C LEU A 527 1.23 30.62 -0.81
N ILE A 528 2.50 30.60 -0.40
CA ILE A 528 3.14 31.74 0.29
C ILE A 528 3.17 32.97 -0.62
N ASP A 529 3.55 32.82 -1.90
CA ASP A 529 3.55 33.91 -2.86
C ASP A 529 2.14 34.48 -3.09
N LEU A 530 1.12 33.64 -3.24
CA LEU A 530 -0.26 34.09 -3.41
C LEU A 530 -0.82 34.80 -2.17
N ILE A 531 -0.38 34.40 -0.97
CA ILE A 531 -0.74 35.08 0.28
C ILE A 531 -0.05 36.46 0.37
N ILE A 532 1.24 36.55 0.02
CA ILE A 532 2.04 37.78 0.14
C ILE A 532 1.74 38.75 -1.02
N SER A 533 1.91 38.29 -2.25
CA SER A 533 1.81 39.05 -3.50
C SER A 533 0.36 39.24 -3.94
N GLY A 534 -0.55 38.35 -3.51
CA GLY A 534 -1.93 38.28 -3.99
C GLY A 534 -2.06 37.60 -5.35
N PRO A 535 -3.27 37.13 -5.71
CA PRO A 535 -3.53 36.68 -7.06
C PRO A 535 -3.30 37.85 -8.03
N PRO A 536 -2.62 37.60 -9.16
CA PRO A 536 -2.35 38.65 -10.12
C PRO A 536 -3.65 39.28 -10.57
N LYS A 537 -3.68 40.63 -10.56
CA LYS A 537 -4.82 41.38 -11.07
C LYS A 537 -5.00 40.97 -12.52
N ASN A 538 -6.15 40.36 -12.84
CA ASN A 538 -6.58 40.22 -14.23
C ASN A 538 -6.55 41.63 -14.83
N GLY A 539 -5.60 41.89 -15.72
CA GLY A 539 -5.63 43.15 -16.46
C GLY A 539 -6.76 43.09 -17.48
N GLU A 540 -7.20 44.25 -17.96
CA GLU A 540 -8.28 44.42 -18.95
C GLU A 540 -7.98 43.77 -20.31
N ARG A 541 -6.85 43.06 -20.45
CA ARG A 541 -6.48 42.31 -21.66
C ARG A 541 -6.42 40.83 -21.32
N LEU A 542 -6.96 39.99 -22.21
CA LEU A 542 -7.03 38.51 -22.17
C LEU A 542 -5.73 37.76 -21.79
N ASN A 543 -4.60 38.45 -21.65
CA ASN A 543 -3.28 37.88 -21.49
C ASN A 543 -2.62 38.10 -20.12
N SER A 544 -3.24 38.77 -19.14
CA SER A 544 -2.63 38.93 -17.81
C SER A 544 -3.31 38.07 -16.74
N GLY A 545 -2.68 36.93 -16.46
CA GLY A 545 -3.04 35.96 -15.41
C GLY A 545 -2.19 34.69 -15.58
N PRO A 546 -1.96 33.90 -14.51
CA PRO A 546 -1.17 32.68 -14.59
C PRO A 546 -1.87 31.72 -15.56
N PRO A 547 -1.12 31.06 -16.45
CA PRO A 547 -1.66 30.42 -17.66
C PRO A 547 -2.73 29.35 -17.39
N ARG A 548 -2.81 28.78 -16.18
CA ARG A 548 -3.82 27.76 -15.82
C ARG A 548 -5.18 28.32 -15.40
N LEU A 549 -5.25 29.48 -14.74
CA LEU A 549 -6.52 30.20 -14.54
C LEU A 549 -7.06 30.81 -15.84
N ARG A 550 -6.21 30.94 -16.87
CA ARG A 550 -6.60 31.33 -18.23
C ARG A 550 -7.51 30.27 -18.87
N ILE A 551 -7.25 28.99 -18.62
CA ILE A 551 -8.05 27.87 -19.12
C ILE A 551 -9.39 27.79 -18.37
N ASP A 552 -9.38 28.00 -17.05
CA ASP A 552 -10.64 28.03 -16.28
C ASP A 552 -11.49 29.26 -16.58
N ASN A 553 -10.92 30.42 -16.92
CA ASN A 553 -11.70 31.57 -17.42
C ASN A 553 -12.29 31.32 -18.82
N ILE A 554 -11.58 30.60 -19.69
CA ILE A 554 -12.07 30.20 -21.02
C ILE A 554 -13.16 29.11 -20.91
N ILE A 555 -13.04 28.18 -19.95
CA ILE A 555 -14.05 27.14 -19.66
C ILE A 555 -15.23 27.70 -18.82
N ASN A 556 -15.01 28.75 -18.03
CA ASN A 556 -16.02 29.51 -17.27
C ASN A 556 -16.44 30.80 -17.97
N ASN A 557 -16.68 30.77 -19.29
CA ASN A 557 -17.12 31.90 -20.12
C ASN A 557 -18.49 32.53 -19.70
N ARG A 558 -18.67 32.88 -18.42
CA ARG A 558 -19.82 33.56 -17.80
C ARG A 558 -19.42 34.19 -16.47
N LEU A 559 -18.77 35.34 -16.51
CA LEU A 559 -18.89 36.30 -15.40
C LEU A 559 -19.22 37.74 -15.86
N ILE A 560 -19.31 38.03 -17.17
CA ILE A 560 -19.59 39.39 -17.68
C ILE A 560 -20.52 39.42 -18.92
N SER A 561 -21.51 38.53 -19.08
CA SER A 561 -22.43 38.62 -20.24
C SER A 561 -23.89 38.25 -19.94
N GLU A 562 -24.39 38.61 -18.76
CA GLU A 562 -25.83 38.64 -18.49
C GLU A 562 -26.12 39.98 -17.80
N TYR A 563 -26.03 41.06 -18.58
CA TYR A 563 -26.63 42.36 -18.27
C TYR A 563 -27.01 43.15 -19.53
N ASP A 564 -27.26 42.46 -20.64
CA ASP A 564 -28.04 42.98 -21.76
C ASP A 564 -28.94 41.85 -22.27
N ASP A 565 -30.16 42.23 -22.65
CA ASP A 565 -31.26 41.44 -23.22
C ASP A 565 -32.18 40.70 -22.22
N GLU A 566 -33.14 41.43 -21.65
CA GLU A 566 -34.54 41.41 -22.13
C GLU A 566 -35.41 42.26 -21.21
N GLU A 567 -35.48 43.55 -21.52
CA GLU A 567 -36.58 44.41 -21.11
C GLU A 567 -37.83 43.99 -21.90
N THR A 568 -38.85 43.57 -21.16
CA THR A 568 -40.19 43.23 -21.67
C THR A 568 -40.76 44.33 -22.57
N LEU A 569 -40.81 44.10 -23.88
CA LEU A 569 -41.59 44.89 -24.82
C LEU A 569 -42.61 44.00 -25.53
N ARG A 570 -43.89 44.32 -25.32
CA ARG A 570 -45.04 43.76 -26.04
C ARG A 570 -44.99 44.20 -27.51
N PRO A 571 -45.47 43.38 -28.46
CA PRO A 571 -45.64 43.81 -29.83
C PRO A 571 -47.05 44.36 -30.02
N GLU A 572 -47.20 45.64 -30.40
CA GLU A 572 -48.31 46.08 -31.25
C GLU A 572 -48.05 47.48 -31.86
N GLU A 573 -48.02 47.48 -33.20
CA GLU A 573 -48.54 48.48 -34.14
C GLU A 573 -47.91 49.88 -34.39
N MET A 574 -47.69 50.08 -35.70
CA MET A 574 -47.77 51.31 -36.53
C MET A 574 -46.62 52.34 -36.47
N LEU A 575 -45.80 52.49 -37.52
CA LEU A 575 -46.01 53.07 -38.87
C LEU A 575 -45.63 54.57 -38.94
N ARG A 576 -44.69 54.85 -39.86
CA ARG A 576 -44.21 56.11 -40.48
C ARG A 576 -43.02 56.86 -39.86
N PRO A 577 -41.98 57.13 -40.66
CA PRO A 577 -41.07 58.24 -40.47
C PRO A 577 -41.64 59.51 -41.12
N ASP A 578 -41.38 60.68 -40.55
CA ASP A 578 -41.41 61.89 -41.35
C ASP A 578 -40.33 62.89 -40.92
N LEU A 579 -39.63 63.37 -41.94
CA LEU A 579 -38.61 64.41 -41.93
C LEU A 579 -39.15 65.73 -41.37
N LYS A 580 -38.30 66.47 -40.63
CA LYS A 580 -38.18 67.93 -40.80
C LYS A 580 -36.90 68.50 -40.15
N THR A 581 -35.92 68.73 -41.02
CA THR A 581 -35.22 69.99 -41.32
C THR A 581 -34.65 70.90 -40.22
N ALA A 582 -33.44 71.39 -40.56
CA ALA A 582 -32.72 72.61 -40.13
C ALA A 582 -31.85 72.45 -38.86
N GLY A 583 -30.58 72.80 -38.84
CA GLY A 583 -29.72 73.51 -39.78
C GLY A 583 -28.67 74.29 -38.99
N THR A 584 -27.46 74.45 -39.56
CA THR A 584 -26.37 75.38 -39.17
C THR A 584 -25.60 75.03 -37.87
N ALA A 585 -24.26 75.13 -37.76
CA ALA A 585 -23.18 75.64 -38.62
C ALA A 585 -21.81 75.10 -38.14
N TYR A 586 -20.84 75.03 -39.07
CA TYR A 586 -19.37 75.26 -38.98
C TYR A 586 -18.57 74.68 -37.79
N SER A 587 -17.43 73.98 -37.95
CA SER A 587 -16.28 74.27 -38.83
C SER A 587 -15.40 73.03 -39.12
N ARG A 588 -14.84 73.01 -40.35
CA ARG A 588 -13.81 72.13 -40.96
C ARG A 588 -12.37 72.57 -40.53
N PRO A 589 -11.24 72.05 -41.09
CA PRO A 589 -10.77 70.67 -41.41
C PRO A 589 -9.24 70.47 -41.09
N GLU A 590 -8.68 69.29 -41.42
CA GLU A 590 -7.38 69.02 -42.13
C GLU A 590 -6.91 67.57 -41.80
N THR A 591 -7.06 66.52 -42.62
CA THR A 591 -6.37 66.10 -43.87
C THR A 591 -4.85 66.31 -43.89
N LEU A 592 -4.05 65.24 -43.78
CA LEU A 592 -3.46 64.41 -44.87
C LEU A 592 -1.97 64.74 -45.05
N ILE A 593 -1.06 63.77 -44.84
CA ILE A 593 0.14 63.61 -45.67
C ILE A 593 0.45 62.11 -45.82
N PHE A 594 0.68 61.69 -47.07
CA PHE A 594 0.93 60.35 -47.59
C PHE A 594 2.40 60.28 -48.06
N GLU A 595 3.09 59.16 -47.75
CA GLU A 595 4.15 58.46 -48.54
C GLU A 595 5.51 59.13 -48.89
N PRO A 596 6.50 58.41 -49.47
CA PRO A 596 6.98 57.01 -49.29
C PRO A 596 8.54 56.86 -49.33
N ARG A 597 9.00 55.58 -49.32
CA ARG A 597 10.10 54.98 -50.15
C ARG A 597 11.50 54.68 -49.54
N GLU A 598 11.79 53.37 -49.53
CA GLU A 598 12.94 52.64 -50.13
C GLU A 598 14.34 52.49 -49.45
N ARG A 599 14.75 51.19 -49.40
CA ARG A 599 16.09 50.55 -49.63
C ARG A 599 17.08 50.23 -48.48
N LEU A 600 17.20 48.91 -48.24
CA LEU A 600 18.37 48.00 -48.38
C LEU A 600 19.76 48.35 -47.75
N VAL A 601 20.18 47.51 -46.76
CA VAL A 601 21.44 46.67 -46.62
C VAL A 601 22.83 47.39 -46.71
N PRO A 602 23.97 46.97 -46.08
CA PRO A 602 24.43 45.70 -45.42
C PRO A 602 24.94 45.91 -43.97
N GLY A 603 25.49 44.99 -43.16
CA GLY A 603 26.14 43.69 -43.33
C GLY A 603 27.62 43.74 -42.88
N SER A 604 27.94 43.02 -41.79
CA SER A 604 29.24 42.44 -41.35
C SER A 604 30.25 43.21 -40.46
N ARG A 605 30.79 42.42 -39.49
CA ARG A 605 32.00 42.51 -38.63
C ARG A 605 31.95 43.51 -37.46
N ASP A 606 32.33 43.18 -36.22
CA ASP A 606 33.20 42.11 -35.67
C ASP A 606 32.54 41.22 -34.60
#